data_AF-A0A962XFE6-F1
#
_entry.id   AF-A0A962XFE6-F1
#
_cell.length_a   1.000
_cell.length_b   1.000
_cell.length_c   1.000
_cell.angle_alpha   90.00
_cell.angle_beta   90.00
_cell.angle_gamma   90.00
#
_symmetry.space_group_name_H-M   'P 1'
#
loop_
_entity.id
_entity.type
_entity.pdbx_description
1 polymer ?
#
loop_
_entity_poly.entity_id
_entity_poly.type
_entity_poly.pdbx_seq_one_letter_code
_entity_poly.pdbx_strand_id
1 'polypeptide(L)'
;MTEDEQRVSDFIAVCAKETSAYILRYADEAGLERSSFLVSVAAVLASSALAAQPEDQLAAASRHIQNALGLIHCLRDDPADQADRPVAATENAAIPASGSPL
;
A
#
# COMPACT_ATOMS: atom_id res chain seq x y z
N MET A 1 32.66 7.34 -12.89
CA MET A 1 31.49 8.21 -12.87
C MET A 1 31.91 9.54 -13.44
N THR A 2 31.23 10.03 -14.47
CA THR A 2 31.54 11.31 -15.12
C THR A 2 30.86 12.47 -14.39
N GLU A 3 31.32 13.70 -14.61
CA GLU A 3 30.72 14.90 -13.98
C GLU A 3 29.25 15.08 -14.38
N ASP A 4 28.88 14.68 -15.60
CA ASP A 4 27.49 14.74 -16.06
C ASP A 4 26.61 13.69 -15.40
N GLU A 5 27.11 12.47 -15.17
CA GLU A 5 26.41 11.44 -14.39
C GLU A 5 26.15 11.90 -12.94
N GLN A 6 27.14 12.56 -12.33
CA GLN A 6 26.99 13.12 -10.99
C GLN A 6 25.93 14.22 -10.95
N ARG A 7 25.93 15.15 -11.91
CA ARG A 7 24.93 16.22 -11.98
C ARG A 7 23.51 15.68 -12.16
N VAL A 8 23.33 14.66 -13.00
CA VAL A 8 22.03 14.00 -13.19
C VAL A 8 21.59 13.33 -11.89
N SER A 9 22.51 12.63 -11.21
CA SER A 9 22.23 12.00 -9.91
C SER A 9 21.81 13.03 -8.86
N ASP A 10 22.52 14.14 -8.75
CA ASP A 10 22.22 15.21 -7.79
C ASP A 10 20.86 15.85 -8.07
N PHE A 11 20.56 16.10 -9.35
CA PHE A 11 19.25 16.60 -9.77
C PHE A 11 18.12 15.63 -9.40
N ILE A 12 18.29 14.33 -9.70
CA ILE A 12 17.31 13.29 -9.33
C ILE A 12 17.10 13.27 -7.80
N ALA A 13 18.17 13.38 -7.02
CA ALA A 13 18.08 13.39 -5.56
C ALA A 13 17.31 14.60 -5.02
N VAL A 14 17.50 15.79 -5.60
CA VAL A 14 16.73 17.00 -5.26
C VAL A 14 15.25 16.80 -5.59
N CYS A 15 14.93 16.34 -6.79
CA CYS A 15 13.54 16.08 -7.20
C CYS A 15 12.87 15.04 -6.31
N ALA A 16 13.56 13.94 -5.97
CA ALA A 16 13.04 12.91 -5.09
C ALA A 16 12.74 13.48 -3.69
N LYS A 17 13.63 14.32 -3.16
CA LYS A 17 13.45 14.97 -1.86
C LYS A 17 12.23 15.88 -1.86
N GLU A 18 12.10 16.78 -2.83
CA GLU A 18 10.95 17.70 -2.92
C GLU A 18 9.63 16.95 -3.10
N THR A 19 9.61 15.95 -3.97
CA THR A 19 8.42 15.12 -4.22
C THR A 19 8.02 14.36 -2.97
N SER A 20 8.98 13.75 -2.25
CA SER A 20 8.71 13.02 -1.02
C SER A 20 8.13 13.91 0.08
N ALA A 21 8.64 15.14 0.23
CA ALA A 21 8.12 16.11 1.18
C ALA A 21 6.68 16.53 0.83
N TYR A 22 6.38 16.72 -0.45
CA TYR A 22 5.04 17.05 -0.92
C TYR A 22 4.04 15.91 -0.65
N ILE A 23 4.42 14.67 -0.95
CA ILE A 23 3.61 13.47 -0.70
C ILE A 23 3.28 13.32 0.79
N LEU A 24 4.28 13.48 1.67
CA LEU A 24 4.05 13.37 3.11
C LEU A 24 3.15 14.49 3.66
N ARG A 25 3.32 15.71 3.15
CA ARG A 25 2.44 16.82 3.53
C ARG A 25 0.98 16.56 3.13
N TYR A 26 0.75 15.93 1.98
CA TYR A 26 -0.60 15.55 1.57
C TYR A 26 -1.22 14.53 2.51
N ALA A 27 -0.45 13.54 2.98
CA ALA A 27 -0.91 12.58 3.97
C ALA A 27 -1.34 13.29 5.27
N ASP A 28 -0.53 14.25 5.72
CA ASP A 28 -0.79 15.02 6.94
C ASP A 28 -2.06 15.87 6.81
N GLU A 29 -2.21 16.60 5.69
CA GLU A 29 -3.37 17.43 5.40
C GLU A 29 -4.66 16.60 5.29
N ALA A 30 -4.56 15.35 4.82
CA ALA A 30 -5.67 14.41 4.72
C ALA A 30 -5.93 13.61 6.00
N GLY A 31 -5.12 13.79 7.06
CA GLY A 31 -5.23 13.02 8.30
C GLY A 31 -4.95 11.52 8.15
N LEU A 32 -4.16 11.14 7.13
CA LEU A 32 -3.81 9.75 6.84
C LEU A 32 -2.55 9.34 7.61
N GLU A 33 -2.48 8.06 7.97
CA GLU A 33 -1.27 7.46 8.52
C GLU A 33 -0.19 7.41 7.42
N ARG A 34 0.98 8.02 7.69
CA ARG A 34 2.03 8.26 6.69
C ARG A 34 2.58 6.97 6.08
N SER A 35 2.76 5.91 6.87
CA SER A 35 3.34 4.64 6.43
C SER A 35 2.44 3.95 5.42
N SER A 36 1.16 3.82 5.75
CA SER A 36 0.09 3.24 4.94
C SER A 36 -0.15 4.04 3.66
N PHE A 37 -0.04 5.37 3.74
CA PHE A 37 -0.10 6.25 2.58
C PHE A 37 1.10 6.06 1.65
N LEU A 38 2.33 6.06 2.18
CA LEU A 38 3.56 5.84 1.39
C LEU A 38 3.55 4.48 0.69
N VAL A 39 3.06 3.44 1.36
CA VAL A 39 2.87 2.11 0.77
C VAL A 39 1.94 2.17 -0.45
N SER A 40 0.83 2.90 -0.34
CA SER A 40 -0.14 3.05 -1.43
C SER A 40 0.43 3.87 -2.59
N VAL A 41 1.21 4.90 -2.30
CA VAL A 41 1.90 5.71 -3.31
C VAL A 41 2.98 4.89 -4.02
N ALA A 42 3.76 4.09 -3.30
CA ALA A 42 4.75 3.19 -3.88
C ALA A 42 4.11 2.16 -4.81
N ALA A 43 2.95 1.62 -4.44
CA ALA A 43 2.16 0.71 -5.28
C ALA A 43 1.75 1.35 -6.61
N VAL A 44 1.27 2.60 -6.58
CA VAL A 44 0.89 3.35 -7.78
C VAL A 44 2.11 3.64 -8.65
N LEU A 45 3.20 4.14 -8.08
CA LEU A 45 4.43 4.44 -8.83
C LEU A 45 5.01 3.19 -9.49
N ALA A 46 5.02 2.06 -8.78
CA ALA A 46 5.43 0.77 -9.33
C ALA A 46 4.56 0.36 -10.52
N SER A 47 3.23 0.47 -10.38
CA SER A 47 2.27 0.16 -11.44
C SER A 47 2.41 1.08 -12.66
N SER A 48 2.71 2.37 -12.45
CA SER A 48 2.99 3.32 -13.54
C SER A 48 4.32 3.01 -14.23
N ALA A 49 5.37 2.67 -13.48
CA ALA A 49 6.66 2.27 -14.04
C ALA A 49 6.56 1.00 -14.90
N LEU A 50 5.65 0.10 -14.53
CA LEU A 50 5.32 -1.11 -15.29
C LEU A 50 4.63 -0.80 -16.62
N ALA A 51 3.65 0.10 -16.61
CA ALA A 51 2.95 0.52 -17.83
C ALA A 51 3.87 1.23 -18.83
N ALA A 52 5.01 1.75 -18.37
CA ALA A 52 6.05 2.35 -19.20
C ALA A 52 7.10 1.33 -19.71
N GLN A 53 7.04 0.05 -19.31
CA GLN A 53 7.95 -0.98 -19.79
C GLN A 53 7.58 -1.42 -21.21
N PRO A 54 8.57 -1.80 -22.04
CA PRO A 54 8.31 -2.45 -23.32
C PRO A 54 7.67 -3.85 -23.11
N GLU A 55 6.83 -4.29 -24.05
CA GLU A 55 5.96 -5.47 -23.92
C GLU A 55 6.70 -6.77 -23.56
N ASP A 56 7.95 -6.90 -24.03
CA ASP A 56 8.84 -8.03 -23.76
C ASP A 56 9.28 -8.12 -22.28
N GLN A 57 9.32 -6.99 -21.58
CA GLN A 57 9.74 -6.90 -20.17
C GLN A 57 8.57 -6.76 -19.19
N LEU A 58 7.39 -6.43 -19.72
CA LEU A 58 6.18 -6.16 -18.93
C LEU A 58 5.77 -7.35 -18.07
N ALA A 59 5.89 -8.59 -18.55
CA ALA A 59 5.53 -9.79 -17.78
C ALA A 59 6.45 -10.06 -16.58
N ALA A 60 7.76 -9.76 -16.71
CA ALA A 60 8.71 -9.91 -15.62
C ALA A 60 8.52 -8.79 -14.58
N ALA A 61 8.41 -7.54 -15.04
CA ALA A 61 8.16 -6.39 -14.19
C ALA A 61 6.82 -6.49 -13.44
N SER A 62 5.77 -6.97 -14.10
CA SER A 62 4.45 -7.19 -13.48
C SER A 62 4.54 -8.12 -12.28
N ARG A 63 5.31 -9.20 -12.43
CA ARG A 63 5.48 -10.23 -11.39
C ARG A 63 6.24 -9.69 -10.18
N HIS A 64 7.30 -8.90 -10.41
CA HIS A 64 8.04 -8.29 -9.31
C HIS A 64 7.17 -7.33 -8.49
N ILE A 65 6.30 -6.59 -9.16
CA ILE A 65 5.38 -5.66 -8.50
C ILE A 65 4.27 -6.40 -7.77
N GLN A 66 3.67 -7.42 -8.39
CA GLN A 66 2.68 -8.29 -7.72
C GLN A 66 3.27 -8.94 -6.46
N ASN A 67 4.53 -9.40 -6.53
CA ASN A 67 5.23 -9.94 -5.37
C ASN A 67 5.45 -8.88 -4.28
N ALA A 68 5.89 -7.67 -4.64
CA ALA A 68 6.09 -6.58 -3.69
C ALA A 68 4.77 -6.15 -3.01
N LEU A 69 3.69 -6.05 -3.80
CA LEU A 69 2.35 -5.75 -3.28
C LEU A 69 1.82 -6.86 -2.37
N GLY A 70 2.07 -8.13 -2.70
CA GLY A 70 1.73 -9.26 -1.85
C GLY A 70 2.40 -9.20 -0.48
N LEU A 71 3.71 -8.90 -0.44
CA LEU A 71 4.47 -8.74 0.81
C LEU A 71 3.93 -7.60 1.68
N ILE A 72 3.58 -6.48 1.05
CA ILE A 72 2.95 -5.34 1.71
C ILE A 72 1.60 -5.71 2.33
N HIS A 73 0.78 -6.49 1.61
CA HIS A 73 -0.54 -6.90 2.10
C HIS A 73 -0.40 -7.85 3.29
N CYS A 74 0.53 -8.82 3.23
CA CYS A 74 0.82 -9.70 4.36
C CYS A 74 1.27 -8.95 5.62
N LEU A 75 2.01 -7.85 5.50
CA LEU A 75 2.41 -7.00 6.63
C LEU A 75 1.23 -6.21 7.23
N ARG A 76 0.17 -5.96 6.45
CA ARG A 76 -1.04 -5.27 6.91
C ARG A 76 -2.06 -6.23 7.54
N ASP A 77 -2.04 -7.50 7.15
CA ASP A 77 -2.89 -8.57 7.69
C ASP A 77 -2.32 -9.23 8.95
N ASP A 78 -1.13 -8.80 9.42
CA ASP A 78 -0.49 -9.34 10.62
C ASP A 78 -1.42 -9.11 11.84
N PRO A 79 -1.86 -10.17 12.55
CA PRO A 79 -2.88 -10.08 13.61
C PRO A 79 -2.49 -9.22 14.82
N ALA A 80 -1.25 -8.77 14.91
CA ALA A 80 -0.80 -7.80 15.92
C ALA A 80 -1.43 -6.41 15.74
N ASP A 81 -1.83 -6.03 14.52
CA ASP A 81 -2.48 -4.74 14.21
C ASP A 81 -4.02 -4.84 14.23
N GLN A 82 -4.57 -6.07 14.28
CA GLN A 82 -6.01 -6.33 14.43
C GLN A 82 -6.45 -6.49 15.89
N ALA A 83 -5.51 -6.47 16.85
CA ALA A 83 -5.80 -6.60 18.27
C ALA A 83 -6.41 -5.33 18.91
N ASP A 84 -6.44 -4.19 18.22
CA ASP A 84 -7.00 -2.92 18.73
C ASP A 84 -8.42 -2.60 18.21
N ARG A 85 -8.99 -3.43 17.32
CA ARG A 85 -10.42 -3.30 16.99
C ARG A 85 -11.26 -4.03 18.05
N PRO A 86 -12.13 -3.33 18.80
CA PRO A 86 -13.06 -4.02 19.67
C PRO A 86 -14.03 -4.81 18.78
N VAL A 87 -13.89 -6.13 18.80
CA VAL A 87 -14.89 -7.06 18.26
C VAL A 87 -16.16 -6.78 19.05
N ALA A 88 -17.09 -6.06 18.42
CA ALA A 88 -18.45 -5.94 18.92
C ALA A 88 -19.01 -7.36 19.00
N ALA A 89 -19.15 -7.85 20.23
CA ALA A 89 -19.80 -9.11 20.54
C ALA A 89 -21.18 -9.08 19.88
N THR A 90 -21.33 -9.85 18.81
CA THR A 90 -22.64 -10.16 18.26
C THR A 90 -23.28 -11.13 19.24
N GLU A 91 -23.97 -10.55 20.23
CA GLU A 91 -24.72 -11.30 21.22
C GLU A 91 -25.83 -12.08 20.52
N ASN A 92 -25.85 -13.34 20.88
CA ASN A 92 -26.58 -14.43 20.29
C ASN A 92 -28.05 -14.34 20.73
N ALA A 93 -28.96 -13.91 19.84
CA ALA A 93 -30.40 -14.06 20.09
C ALA A 93 -30.89 -15.34 19.40
N ALA A 94 -30.88 -16.42 20.16
CA ALA A 94 -31.52 -17.68 19.84
C ALA A 94 -32.99 -17.45 19.45
N ILE A 95 -33.38 -17.92 18.27
CA ILE A 95 -34.79 -18.03 17.87
C ILE A 95 -35.34 -19.31 18.53
N PRO A 96 -36.28 -19.25 19.49
CA PRO A 96 -36.93 -20.46 19.97
C PRO A 96 -37.88 -21.00 18.88
N ALA A 97 -37.56 -22.18 18.37
CA ALA A 97 -38.47 -22.99 17.56
C ALA A 97 -39.66 -23.41 18.44
N SER A 98 -40.74 -22.64 18.38
CA SER A 98 -42.04 -23.06 18.95
C SER A 98 -42.68 -24.05 18.00
N GLY A 99 -42.31 -25.33 18.16
CA GLY A 99 -43.21 -26.42 17.82
C GLY A 99 -44.21 -26.60 18.96
N SER A 100 -45.51 -26.63 18.65
CA SER A 100 -46.41 -27.57 19.31
C SER A 100 -47.62 -27.89 18.46
N PRO A 101 -48.14 -29.13 18.58
CA PRO A 101 -49.08 -29.75 17.67
C PRO A 101 -50.54 -29.55 18.11
N LEU A 102 -51.46 -29.68 17.17
CA LEU A 102 -52.74 -30.41 17.25
C LEU A 102 -53.39 -30.45 15.86
#